data_AF-A0A7V4A1H7-F1
#
_entry.id   AF-A0A7V4A1H7-F1
#
_cell.length_a   1.000
_cell.length_b   1.000
_cell.length_c   1.000
_cell.angle_alpha   90.00
_cell.angle_beta   90.00
_cell.angle_gamma   90.00
#
_symmetry.space_group_name_H-M   'P 1'
#
loop_
_entity.id
_entity.type
_entity.pdbx_description
1 polymer ?
#
loop_
_entity_poly.entity_id
_entity_poly.type
_entity_poly.pdbx_seq_one_letter_code
_entity_poly.pdbx_strand_id
1 'polypeptide(L)'
;MTARYVLTSTCIQTGTMALTVSLRQHLLGKERVRFVDEDGEVYEVEVDWKQGVVRGLLPYYQKRRLAVNETILLHFRGEEVELKATPRGLPRLGQAESREPAQPERREARPAASGKESKEIGDPKPEKRRVRVTPYPKEVLFPNEPPRALEPPGVTEDLRRLGFLLEGGPPWVYKAPLGRRQVLL
;
A
#
# COMPACT_ATOMS: atom_id res chain seq x y z
N MET A 1 -1.20 8.03 18.29
CA MET A 1 -0.31 7.57 17.19
C MET A 1 -1.02 7.80 15.86
N THR A 2 -0.33 7.85 14.72
CA THR A 2 -0.97 7.90 13.40
C THR A 2 -0.42 6.82 12.46
N ALA A 3 -1.25 6.31 11.55
CA ALA A 3 -0.84 5.45 10.46
C ALA A 3 -1.49 5.88 9.14
N ARG A 4 -0.86 5.55 8.01
CA ARG A 4 -1.42 5.74 6.66
C ARG A 4 -1.82 4.39 6.10
N TYR A 5 -3.05 4.28 5.61
CA TYR A 5 -3.57 3.11 4.94
C TYR A 5 -3.97 3.45 3.50
N VAL A 6 -3.61 2.63 2.53
CA VAL A 6 -3.99 2.82 1.12
C VAL A 6 -5.06 1.79 0.77
N LEU A 7 -6.21 2.26 0.26
CA LEU A 7 -7.31 1.40 -0.13
C LEU A 7 -6.98 0.59 -1.39
N THR A 8 -7.12 -0.73 -1.33
CA THR A 8 -7.09 -1.60 -2.51
C THR A 8 -8.50 -1.77 -3.11
N SER A 9 -8.57 -2.35 -4.31
CA SER A 9 -9.84 -2.75 -4.93
C SER A 9 -10.62 -3.75 -4.06
N THR A 10 -9.93 -4.71 -3.45
CA THR A 10 -10.53 -5.70 -2.55
C THR A 10 -11.12 -5.07 -1.30
N CYS A 11 -10.45 -4.07 -0.70
CA CYS A 11 -10.96 -3.33 0.45
C CYS A 11 -12.30 -2.65 0.16
N ILE A 12 -12.40 -1.97 -1.00
CA ILE A 12 -13.61 -1.23 -1.38
C ILE A 12 -14.76 -2.19 -1.74
N GLN A 13 -14.47 -3.28 -2.46
CA GLN A 13 -15.49 -4.26 -2.86
C GLN A 13 -16.07 -5.05 -1.67
N THR A 14 -15.23 -5.38 -0.68
CA THR A 14 -15.64 -6.20 0.47
C THR A 14 -15.96 -5.38 1.73
N GLY A 15 -15.63 -4.09 1.76
CA GLY A 15 -15.79 -3.26 2.95
C GLY A 15 -14.83 -3.62 4.08
N THR A 16 -13.67 -4.16 3.73
CA THR A 16 -12.66 -4.65 4.68
C THR A 16 -11.38 -3.84 4.60
N MET A 17 -10.64 -3.77 5.70
CA MET A 17 -9.32 -3.13 5.80
C MET A 17 -8.29 -4.16 6.25
N ALA A 18 -7.11 -4.19 5.63
CA ALA A 18 -6.04 -5.08 6.09
C ALA A 18 -5.46 -4.60 7.43
N LEU A 19 -5.22 -5.53 8.35
CA LEU A 19 -4.69 -5.26 9.68
C LEU A 19 -3.19 -4.92 9.61
N THR A 20 -2.88 -3.64 9.45
CA THR A 20 -1.49 -3.13 9.45
C THR A 20 -0.80 -3.41 10.78
N VAL A 21 0.54 -3.35 10.81
CA VAL A 21 1.33 -3.58 12.04
C VAL A 21 0.90 -2.64 13.17
N SER A 22 0.65 -1.35 12.87
CA SER A 22 0.16 -0.36 13.84
C SER A 22 -1.23 -0.69 14.38
N LEU A 23 -2.16 -1.10 13.50
CA LEU A 23 -3.48 -1.59 13.92
C LEU A 23 -3.36 -2.85 14.79
N ARG A 24 -2.52 -3.81 14.40
CA ARG A 24 -2.31 -5.07 15.12
C ARG A 24 -1.78 -4.84 16.54
N GLN A 25 -0.86 -3.90 16.73
CA GLN A 25 -0.33 -3.53 18.04
C GLN A 25 -1.39 -2.83 18.91
N HIS A 26 -2.16 -1.91 18.32
CA HIS A 26 -3.17 -1.13 19.05
C HIS A 26 -4.44 -1.93 19.40
N LEU A 27 -4.75 -2.95 18.61
CA LEU A 27 -5.96 -3.77 18.75
C LEU A 27 -5.68 -5.11 19.44
N LEU A 28 -4.47 -5.35 19.94
CA LEU A 28 -4.07 -6.63 20.54
C LEU A 28 -5.04 -7.03 21.67
N GLY A 29 -5.75 -8.15 21.48
CA GLY A 29 -6.74 -8.64 22.45
C GLY A 29 -8.16 -8.05 22.33
N LYS A 30 -8.44 -7.21 21.32
CA LYS A 30 -9.78 -6.70 21.02
C LYS A 30 -10.32 -7.25 19.71
N GLU A 31 -11.47 -7.92 19.76
CA GLU A 31 -12.16 -8.47 18.58
C GLU A 31 -13.17 -7.50 17.95
N ARG A 32 -13.67 -6.53 18.73
CA ARG A 32 -14.58 -5.47 18.28
C ARG A 32 -14.00 -4.10 18.62
N VAL A 33 -14.07 -3.18 17.66
CA VAL A 33 -13.41 -1.87 17.72
C VAL A 33 -14.39 -0.80 17.22
N ARG A 34 -14.38 0.36 17.87
CA ARG A 34 -15.13 1.54 17.42
C ARG A 34 -14.21 2.42 16.58
N PHE A 35 -14.58 2.56 15.32
CA PHE A 35 -13.96 3.52 14.42
C PHE A 35 -14.85 4.76 14.35
N VAL A 36 -14.27 5.94 14.44
CA VAL A 36 -15.00 7.23 14.45
C VAL A 36 -14.59 8.02 13.22
N ASP A 37 -15.52 8.49 12.41
CA ASP A 37 -15.21 9.35 11.25
C ASP A 37 -14.86 10.79 11.69
N GLU A 38 -14.26 11.60 10.82
CA GLU A 38 -14.14 13.05 11.01
C GLU A 38 -15.49 13.73 11.25
N ASP A 39 -16.58 13.16 10.73
CA ASP A 39 -17.96 13.62 10.95
C ASP A 39 -18.55 13.15 12.30
N GLY A 40 -17.79 12.43 13.14
CA GLY A 40 -18.23 11.93 14.46
C GLY A 40 -19.11 10.68 14.42
N GLU A 41 -19.32 10.07 13.25
CA GLU A 41 -20.06 8.82 13.12
C GLU A 41 -19.25 7.62 13.64
N VAL A 42 -19.87 6.81 14.50
CA VAL A 42 -19.25 5.62 15.09
C VAL A 42 -19.65 4.38 14.30
N TYR A 43 -18.65 3.70 13.76
CA TYR A 43 -18.77 2.42 13.09
C TYR A 43 -18.24 1.31 14.01
N GLU A 44 -19.08 0.30 14.29
CA GLU A 44 -18.61 -0.92 14.94
C GLU A 44 -17.99 -1.85 13.91
N VAL A 45 -16.76 -2.30 14.17
CA VAL A 45 -15.95 -3.04 13.19
C VAL A 45 -15.34 -4.26 13.87
N GLU A 46 -15.46 -5.42 13.22
CA GLU A 46 -14.99 -6.71 13.72
C GLU A 46 -13.59 -7.03 13.19
N VAL A 47 -12.71 -7.57 14.05
CA VAL A 47 -11.33 -7.93 13.69
C VAL A 47 -11.22 -9.43 13.46
N ASP A 48 -11.12 -9.84 12.19
CA ASP A 48 -10.79 -11.22 11.81
C ASP A 48 -9.27 -11.43 11.89
N TRP A 49 -8.82 -11.92 13.04
CA TRP A 49 -7.41 -12.24 13.30
C TRP A 49 -6.86 -13.39 12.44
N LYS A 50 -7.71 -14.28 11.92
CA LYS A 50 -7.30 -15.41 11.09
C LYS A 50 -6.95 -14.96 9.68
N GLN A 51 -7.76 -14.06 9.12
CA GLN A 51 -7.51 -13.44 7.81
C GLN A 51 -6.63 -12.19 7.90
N GLY A 52 -6.46 -11.60 9.09
CA GLY A 52 -5.75 -10.34 9.27
C GLY A 52 -6.48 -9.16 8.64
N VAL A 53 -7.82 -9.15 8.71
CA VAL A 53 -8.67 -8.09 8.14
C VAL A 53 -9.69 -7.59 9.15
N VAL A 54 -10.09 -6.33 9.00
CA VAL A 54 -11.09 -5.64 9.82
C VAL A 54 -12.33 -5.44 8.95
N ARG A 55 -13.51 -5.88 9.41
CA ARG A 55 -14.76 -5.96 8.63
C ARG A 55 -15.84 -5.04 9.18
N GLY A 56 -16.48 -4.24 8.31
CA GLY A 56 -17.56 -3.31 8.70
C GLY A 56 -17.36 -1.87 8.23
N LEU A 57 -16.29 -1.59 7.47
CA LEU A 57 -15.97 -0.24 6.97
C LEU A 57 -16.64 0.11 5.63
N LEU A 58 -17.47 -0.79 5.09
CA LEU A 58 -18.22 -0.56 3.84
C LEU A 58 -19.05 0.74 3.86
N PRO A 59 -19.83 1.06 4.91
CA PRO A 59 -20.70 2.24 4.88
C PRO A 59 -19.88 3.54 4.85
N TYR A 60 -18.75 3.56 5.57
CA TYR A 60 -17.80 4.67 5.54
C TYR A 60 -17.24 4.92 4.12
N TYR A 61 -16.80 3.85 3.44
CA TYR A 61 -16.27 3.93 2.08
C TYR A 61 -17.33 4.43 1.08
N GLN A 62 -18.59 4.03 1.27
CA GLN A 62 -19.72 4.47 0.45
C GLN A 62 -20.07 5.95 0.70
N LYS A 63 -20.16 6.38 1.96
CA LYS A 63 -20.46 7.78 2.35
C LYS A 63 -19.43 8.75 1.77
N ARG A 64 -18.14 8.46 1.94
CA ARG A 64 -17.04 9.29 1.41
C ARG A 64 -16.74 9.06 -0.08
N ARG A 65 -17.43 8.11 -0.74
CA ARG A 65 -17.22 7.71 -2.15
C ARG A 65 -15.75 7.42 -2.49
N LEU A 66 -15.08 6.71 -1.58
CA LEU A 66 -13.64 6.47 -1.68
C LEU A 66 -13.29 5.58 -2.88
N ALA A 67 -12.15 5.86 -3.50
CA ALA A 67 -11.65 5.16 -4.69
C ALA A 67 -10.39 4.34 -4.40
N VAL A 68 -10.07 3.41 -5.31
CA VAL A 68 -8.87 2.58 -5.23
C VAL A 68 -7.62 3.49 -5.24
N ASN A 69 -6.65 3.15 -4.41
CA ASN A 69 -5.42 3.89 -4.13
C ASN A 69 -5.58 5.21 -3.35
N GLU A 70 -6.76 5.54 -2.83
CA GLU A 70 -6.91 6.66 -1.89
C GLU A 70 -6.31 6.30 -0.51
N THR A 71 -5.80 7.34 0.19
CA THR A 71 -5.13 7.17 1.49
C THR A 71 -6.03 7.61 2.64
N ILE A 72 -6.31 6.70 3.56
CA ILE A 72 -6.93 6.99 4.86
C ILE A 72 -5.81 7.20 5.89
N LEU A 73 -5.92 8.28 6.67
CA LEU A 73 -5.15 8.53 7.87
C LEU A 73 -5.91 7.94 9.06
N LEU A 74 -5.27 7.04 9.78
CA LEU A 74 -5.76 6.41 11.00
C LEU A 74 -5.16 7.14 12.19
N HIS A 75 -5.99 7.79 13.00
CA HIS A 75 -5.60 8.50 14.21
C HIS A 75 -6.01 7.66 15.43
N PHE A 76 -5.02 7.13 16.14
CA PHE A 76 -5.24 6.23 17.28
C PHE A 76 -5.41 7.02 18.58
N ARG A 77 -6.61 6.98 19.15
CA ARG A 77 -7.00 7.56 20.45
C ARG A 77 -7.46 6.48 21.45
N GLY A 78 -6.52 5.67 21.92
CA GLY A 78 -6.71 4.77 23.07
C GLY A 78 -7.61 3.56 22.77
N GLU A 79 -8.93 3.75 22.77
CA GLU A 79 -9.88 2.69 22.38
C GLU A 79 -10.53 2.95 21.01
N GLU A 80 -10.51 4.21 20.56
CA GLU A 80 -11.16 4.67 19.34
C GLU A 80 -10.13 4.95 18.24
N VAL A 81 -10.51 4.68 17.01
CA VAL A 81 -9.70 4.96 15.83
C VAL A 81 -10.42 5.99 14.96
N GLU A 82 -9.95 7.23 15.02
CA GLU A 82 -10.38 8.34 14.17
C GLU A 82 -9.95 8.05 12.71
N LEU A 83 -10.91 8.00 11.80
CA LEU A 83 -10.75 7.80 10.36
C LEU A 83 -10.76 9.15 9.64
N LYS A 84 -9.63 9.54 9.06
CA LYS A 84 -9.50 10.76 8.27
C LYS A 84 -9.18 10.40 6.82
N ALA A 85 -10.17 10.49 5.93
CA ALA A 85 -9.93 10.34 4.51
C ALA A 85 -9.06 11.50 4.01
N THR A 86 -7.91 11.21 3.39
CA THR A 86 -7.16 12.28 2.71
C THR A 86 -8.02 12.74 1.53
N PRO A 87 -8.44 14.02 1.46
CA PRO A 87 -9.28 14.48 0.37
C PRO A 87 -8.55 14.29 -0.96
N ARG A 88 -9.30 14.09 -2.04
CA ARG A 88 -8.75 14.01 -3.41
C ARG A 88 -7.96 15.28 -3.72
N GLY A 89 -6.64 15.22 -3.57
CA GLY A 89 -5.75 16.10 -4.33
C GLY A 89 -6.10 15.92 -5.81
N LEU A 90 -6.14 17.02 -6.56
CA LEU A 90 -6.58 17.00 -7.96
C LEU A 90 -5.92 15.85 -8.73
N PRO A 91 -6.65 15.16 -9.62
CA PRO A 91 -6.05 14.13 -10.46
C PRO A 91 -4.84 14.75 -11.16
N ARG A 92 -3.68 14.10 -11.04
CA ARG A 92 -2.50 14.50 -11.80
C ARG A 92 -2.87 14.42 -13.28
N LEU A 93 -3.01 15.58 -13.94
CA LEU A 93 -3.16 15.64 -15.39
C LEU A 93 -2.00 14.84 -16.00
N GLY A 94 -2.31 13.74 -16.69
CA GLY A 94 -1.31 12.77 -17.13
C GLY A 94 -1.75 11.31 -17.12
N GLN A 95 -2.89 10.96 -16.50
CA GLN A 95 -3.56 9.66 -16.70
C GLN A 95 -4.99 9.84 -17.22
N ALA A 96 -5.09 10.49 -18.38
CA ALA A 96 -6.21 10.23 -19.28
C ALA A 96 -5.89 8.92 -20.00
N GLU A 97 -6.72 7.89 -19.75
CA GLU A 97 -7.37 7.01 -20.74
C GLU A 97 -7.83 5.69 -20.11
N SER A 98 -8.89 5.10 -20.67
CA SER A 98 -9.40 3.75 -20.36
C SER A 98 -10.07 3.51 -18.99
N ARG A 99 -11.21 4.17 -18.74
CA ARG A 99 -12.43 3.49 -18.24
C ARG A 99 -13.69 4.35 -18.33
N GLU A 100 -14.29 4.38 -19.53
CA GLU A 100 -15.72 4.64 -19.63
C GLU A 100 -16.50 3.45 -19.03
N PRO A 101 -17.58 3.70 -18.26
CA PRO A 101 -18.45 2.64 -17.78
C PRO A 101 -19.38 2.17 -18.92
N ALA A 102 -19.13 0.97 -19.44
CA ALA A 102 -20.00 0.35 -20.44
C ALA A 102 -21.45 0.25 -19.93
N GLN A 103 -22.39 0.86 -20.66
CA GLN A 103 -23.81 0.64 -20.42
C GLN A 103 -24.18 -0.79 -20.85
N PRO A 104 -25.07 -1.49 -20.12
CA PRO A 104 -25.45 -2.85 -20.48
C PRO A 104 -26.44 -2.83 -21.64
N GLU A 105 -25.95 -3.15 -22.85
CA GLU A 105 -26.83 -3.27 -24.02
C GLU A 105 -27.83 -4.42 -23.88
N ARG A 106 -29.09 -4.00 -23.76
CA ARG A 106 -30.33 -4.63 -24.20
C ARG A 106 -30.21 -6.05 -24.80
N ARG A 107 -30.82 -7.01 -24.11
CA ARG A 107 -31.14 -8.33 -24.68
C ARG A 107 -31.97 -8.19 -25.97
N GLU A 108 -31.46 -8.68 -27.09
CA GLU A 108 -32.28 -9.04 -28.26
C GLU A 108 -32.18 -10.55 -28.50
N ALA A 109 -33.31 -11.23 -28.30
CA ALA A 109 -33.44 -12.66 -28.58
C ALA A 109 -33.67 -12.88 -30.07
N ARG A 110 -32.83 -13.71 -30.71
CA ARG A 110 -33.09 -14.24 -32.05
C ARG A 110 -33.77 -15.61 -31.95
N PRO A 111 -34.98 -15.80 -32.51
CA PRO A 111 -35.55 -17.14 -32.72
C PRO A 111 -34.88 -17.85 -33.93
N ALA A 112 -35.14 -19.16 -34.06
CA ALA A 112 -34.34 -20.10 -34.85
C ALA A 112 -34.98 -20.59 -36.17
N ALA A 113 -34.30 -21.54 -36.84
CA ALA A 113 -34.62 -22.26 -38.10
C ALA A 113 -34.41 -21.44 -39.40
N SER A 114 -33.93 -21.99 -40.54
CA SER A 114 -33.28 -23.27 -40.93
C SER A 114 -32.52 -23.04 -42.27
N GLY A 115 -31.74 -23.92 -42.90
CA GLY A 115 -31.28 -25.31 -42.66
C GLY A 115 -30.69 -25.92 -43.97
N LYS A 116 -30.05 -27.11 -43.91
CA LYS A 116 -29.37 -27.84 -45.03
C LYS A 116 -28.06 -27.18 -45.56
N GLU A 117 -27.04 -27.88 -46.09
CA GLU A 117 -26.81 -29.33 -46.33
C GLU A 117 -25.29 -29.66 -46.26
N SER A 118 -24.96 -30.96 -46.19
CA SER A 118 -23.67 -31.59 -45.85
C SER A 118 -22.51 -31.42 -46.87
N LYS A 119 -21.25 -31.37 -46.39
CA LYS A 119 -20.20 -32.35 -46.76
C LYS A 119 -18.90 -32.30 -45.91
N GLU A 120 -18.16 -33.40 -46.01
CA GLU A 120 -17.15 -33.93 -45.08
C GLU A 120 -15.66 -33.71 -45.49
N ILE A 121 -14.76 -34.03 -44.54
CA ILE A 121 -13.31 -34.35 -44.67
C ILE A 121 -12.32 -33.17 -44.81
N GLY A 122 -11.33 -33.12 -43.90
CA GLY A 122 -10.08 -32.38 -44.11
C GLY A 122 -9.30 -31.94 -42.87
N ASP A 123 -8.78 -32.87 -42.06
CA ASP A 123 -7.81 -32.58 -40.99
C ASP A 123 -6.39 -32.33 -41.56
N PRO A 124 -5.70 -31.25 -41.15
CA PRO A 124 -4.24 -31.26 -41.13
C PRO A 124 -3.68 -30.73 -39.79
N LYS A 125 -3.45 -31.66 -38.86
CA LYS A 125 -2.24 -31.81 -38.02
C LYS A 125 -1.59 -30.50 -37.47
N PRO A 126 -1.72 -30.20 -36.16
CA PRO A 126 -1.08 -29.03 -35.59
C PRO A 126 0.45 -29.19 -35.49
N GLU A 127 1.19 -28.53 -36.37
CA GLU A 127 2.64 -28.40 -36.21
C GLU A 127 2.95 -27.60 -34.94
N LYS A 128 3.74 -28.22 -34.05
CA LYS A 128 4.15 -27.63 -32.78
C LYS A 128 5.14 -26.48 -33.02
N ARG A 129 4.60 -25.28 -33.27
CA ARG A 129 5.35 -24.01 -33.40
C ARG A 129 6.19 -23.78 -32.15
N ARG A 130 7.45 -24.22 -32.18
CA ARG A 130 8.42 -24.06 -31.08
C ARG A 130 8.73 -22.58 -30.88
N VAL A 131 8.08 -21.96 -29.91
CA VAL A 131 8.38 -20.59 -29.48
C VAL A 131 9.77 -20.57 -28.86
N ARG A 132 10.75 -20.00 -29.57
CA ARG A 132 12.06 -19.68 -29.01
C ARG A 132 11.91 -18.46 -28.12
N VAL A 133 11.69 -18.69 -26.82
CA VAL A 133 11.78 -17.64 -25.81
C VAL A 133 13.25 -17.32 -25.60
N THR A 134 13.73 -16.20 -26.16
CA THR A 134 14.97 -15.58 -25.68
C THR A 134 14.70 -15.03 -24.28
N PRO A 135 15.41 -15.49 -23.24
CA PRO A 135 15.21 -14.99 -21.89
C PRO A 135 15.55 -13.49 -21.83
N TYR A 136 14.74 -12.73 -21.11
CA TYR A 136 14.95 -11.29 -20.96
C TYR A 136 16.29 -11.03 -20.25
N PRO A 137 17.15 -10.13 -20.75
CA PRO A 137 18.40 -9.79 -20.06
C PRO A 137 18.07 -9.15 -18.71
N LYS A 138 18.38 -9.87 -17.63
CA LYS A 138 18.34 -9.33 -16.25
C LYS A 138 19.60 -8.52 -16.01
N GLU A 139 19.64 -7.31 -16.54
CA GLU A 139 20.55 -6.28 -16.03
C GLU A 139 20.05 -5.86 -14.64
N VAL A 140 20.70 -6.36 -13.61
CA VAL A 140 20.42 -6.00 -12.22
C VAL A 140 21.04 -4.63 -11.96
N LEU A 141 20.27 -3.58 -12.28
CA LEU A 141 20.67 -2.16 -12.15
C LEU A 141 21.13 -1.76 -10.73
N PHE A 142 20.82 -2.57 -9.73
CA PHE A 142 21.17 -2.33 -8.33
C PHE A 142 21.80 -3.60 -7.75
N PRO A 143 23.13 -3.72 -7.77
CA PRO A 143 23.84 -4.63 -6.88
C PRO A 143 23.41 -4.33 -5.45
N ASN A 144 22.95 -5.35 -4.72
CA ASN A 144 22.77 -5.26 -3.26
C ASN A 144 24.15 -5.29 -2.60
N GLU A 145 24.98 -4.29 -2.85
CA GLU A 145 26.15 -4.03 -2.01
C GLU A 145 25.63 -3.72 -0.60
N PRO A 146 26.16 -4.38 0.46
CA PRO A 146 25.85 -3.97 1.82
C PRO A 146 26.26 -2.48 1.95
N PRO A 147 25.45 -1.64 2.64
CA PRO A 147 25.67 -0.19 2.66
C PRO A 147 27.11 0.12 3.04
N ARG A 148 27.84 0.61 2.02
CA ARG A 148 29.26 0.94 2.05
C ARG A 148 29.53 1.77 3.30
N ALA A 149 30.55 1.36 4.06
CA ALA A 149 30.95 1.86 5.38
C ALA A 149 30.22 3.14 5.81
N LEU A 150 29.35 3.03 6.81
CA LEU A 150 28.51 4.14 7.30
C LEU A 150 29.40 5.36 7.56
N GLU A 151 29.37 6.34 6.65
CA GLU A 151 30.17 7.55 6.75
C GLU A 151 29.68 8.39 7.94
N PRO A 152 30.59 9.06 8.67
CA PRO A 152 30.20 9.95 9.74
C PRO A 152 29.40 11.15 9.17
N PRO A 153 28.47 11.73 9.93
CA PRO A 153 27.63 12.83 9.45
C PRO A 153 28.50 14.02 9.01
N GLY A 154 28.08 14.79 7.99
CA GLY A 154 28.85 15.96 7.53
C GLY A 154 29.19 16.99 8.62
N VAL A 155 28.37 17.03 9.68
CA VAL A 155 28.57 17.85 10.90
C VAL A 155 29.86 17.47 11.66
N THR A 156 30.44 16.28 11.42
CA THR A 156 31.70 15.83 12.04
C THR A 156 32.86 16.77 11.73
N GLU A 157 32.93 17.40 10.56
CA GLU A 157 34.03 18.31 10.24
C GLU A 157 33.94 19.61 11.06
N ASP A 158 32.75 20.18 11.19
CA ASP A 158 32.51 21.37 12.02
C ASP A 158 32.73 21.06 13.51
N LEU A 159 32.25 19.91 14.00
CA LEU A 159 32.50 19.46 15.37
C LEU A 159 34.01 19.26 15.64
N ARG A 160 34.76 18.72 14.66
CA ARG A 160 36.21 18.58 14.76
C ARG A 160 36.93 19.94 14.82
N ARG A 161 36.47 20.93 14.06
CA ARG A 161 36.97 22.33 14.14
C ARG A 161 36.66 22.97 15.51
N LEU A 162 35.56 22.58 16.14
CA LEU A 162 35.19 22.97 17.51
C LEU A 162 35.91 22.17 18.61
N GLY A 163 36.80 21.25 18.26
CA GLY A 163 37.59 20.46 19.22
C GLY A 163 36.91 19.19 19.75
N PHE A 164 35.81 18.76 19.13
CA PHE A 164 35.19 17.47 19.42
C PHE A 164 35.90 16.33 18.66
N LEU A 165 36.03 15.19 19.33
CA LEU A 165 36.62 13.95 18.81
C LEU A 165 35.54 12.88 18.69
N LEU A 166 35.47 12.20 17.55
CA LEU A 166 34.54 11.08 17.35
C LEU A 166 35.08 9.83 18.05
N GLU A 167 34.31 9.24 18.97
CA GLU A 167 34.76 8.08 19.76
C GLU A 167 34.41 6.73 19.11
N GLY A 168 33.46 6.67 18.18
CA GLY A 168 33.04 5.41 17.58
C GLY A 168 32.10 5.54 16.38
N GLY A 169 31.60 4.38 15.93
CA GLY A 169 30.56 4.28 14.90
C GLY A 169 29.16 4.63 15.42
N PRO A 170 28.10 4.37 14.62
CA PRO A 170 26.72 4.67 15.01
C PRO A 170 26.28 3.94 16.30
N PRO A 171 25.63 4.63 17.27
CA PRO A 171 25.30 6.05 17.27
C PRO A 171 26.54 6.93 17.44
N TRP A 172 26.67 7.95 16.59
CA TRP A 172 27.83 8.83 16.54
C TRP A 172 27.95 9.67 17.82
N VAL A 173 28.91 9.32 18.69
CA VAL A 173 29.19 10.05 19.94
C VAL A 173 30.46 10.89 19.79
N TYR A 174 30.36 12.16 20.17
CA TYR A 174 31.44 13.13 20.10
C TYR A 174 31.88 13.57 21.50
N LYS A 175 33.20 13.66 21.72
CA LYS A 175 33.81 14.05 23.00
C LYS A 175 34.63 15.34 22.87
N ALA A 176 34.33 16.34 23.68
CA ALA A 176 35.16 17.55 23.82
C ALA A 176 35.79 17.63 25.23
N PRO A 177 37.13 17.63 25.37
CA PRO A 177 37.80 17.82 26.65
C PRO A 177 37.85 19.31 27.03
N LEU A 178 37.14 19.69 28.09
CA LEU A 178 37.17 21.01 28.71
C LEU A 178 38.02 20.98 30.00
N GLY A 179 39.33 20.80 29.83
CA GLY A 179 40.30 20.71 30.92
C GLY A 179 40.08 19.46 31.79
N ARG A 180 39.48 19.64 32.97
CA ARG A 180 39.14 18.53 33.90
C ARG A 180 37.74 17.94 33.69
N ARG A 181 36.95 18.49 32.76
CA ARG A 181 35.60 18.03 32.43
C ARG A 181 35.57 17.53 30.99
N GLN A 182 34.68 16.60 30.69
CA GLN A 182 34.39 16.14 29.33
C GLN A 182 32.94 16.46 29.00
N VAL A 183 32.69 16.94 27.78
CA VAL A 183 31.34 17.12 27.23
C VAL A 183 31.11 16.04 26.18
N LEU A 184 29.94 15.40 26.25
CA LEU A 184 29.47 14.41 25.29
C LEU A 184 28.35 15.03 24.46
N LEU A 185 28.33 14.74 23.16
CA LEU A 185 27.29 15.09 22.21
C LEU A 185 26.91 13.86 21.37
#